data_AF-A0A7M3XUE9-F1
#
_entry.id   AF-A0A7M3XUE9-F1
#
_cell.length_a   1.000
_cell.length_b   1.000
_cell.length_c   1.000
_cell.angle_alpha   90.00
_cell.angle_beta   90.00
_cell.angle_gamma   90.00
#
_symmetry.space_group_name_H-M   'P 1'
#
loop_
_entity.id
_entity.type
_entity.pdbx_description
1 polymer ?
#
loop_
_entity_poly.entity_id
_entity_poly.type
_entity_poly.pdbx_seq_one_letter_code
_entity_poly.pdbx_strand_id
1 'polypeptide(L)'
;MEKGYDDVPTEFLERKWAENNLEEEAKLTISGCLGPCSKRNVVLLKSEDGLTWLGGLSGVQDYESLASWAYEYSRNVVKPRLPQGLQKLEFEWERDYDQH
;
A
#
# COMPACT_ATOMS: atom_id res chain seq x y z
N MET A 1 3.75 -24.63 15.66
CA MET A 1 3.56 -24.48 14.20
C MET A 1 3.37 -23.00 13.95
N GLU A 2 4.46 -22.27 13.76
CA GLU A 2 4.38 -20.87 13.38
C GLU A 2 3.97 -20.84 11.91
N LYS A 3 2.72 -20.44 11.63
CA LYS A 3 2.33 -20.10 10.27
C LYS A 3 3.11 -18.83 9.93
N GLY A 4 4.28 -19.00 9.31
CA GLY A 4 5.13 -17.91 8.87
C GLY A 4 4.36 -17.08 7.85
N TYR A 5 3.81 -15.97 8.30
CA TYR A 5 3.29 -14.94 7.42
C TYR A 5 4.48 -14.10 6.95
N ASP A 6 4.49 -13.69 5.69
CA ASP A 6 5.49 -12.74 5.21
C ASP A 6 5.35 -11.42 5.97
N ASP A 7 6.41 -11.03 6.67
CA ASP A 7 6.49 -9.73 7.32
C ASP A 7 6.38 -8.60 6.28
N VAL A 8 5.79 -7.48 6.70
CA VAL A 8 5.81 -6.26 5.90
C VAL A 8 7.25 -5.73 5.88
N PRO A 9 7.88 -5.54 4.71
CA PRO A 9 9.27 -5.09 4.63
C PRO A 9 9.34 -3.57 4.85
N THR A 10 9.21 -3.14 6.10
CA THR A 10 9.11 -1.73 6.49
C THR A 10 10.36 -0.94 6.07
N GLU A 11 11.56 -1.46 6.37
CA GLU A 11 12.82 -0.81 5.99
C GLU A 11 12.95 -0.64 4.47
N PHE A 12 12.45 -1.61 3.68
CA PHE A 12 12.45 -1.50 2.22
C PHE A 12 11.52 -0.39 1.74
N LEU A 13 10.31 -0.29 2.32
CA LEU A 13 9.34 0.75 1.98
C LEU A 13 9.86 2.13 2.35
N GLU A 14 10.40 2.31 3.55
CA GLU A 14 10.99 3.57 4.00
C GLU A 14 12.14 4.00 3.08
N ARG A 15 13.04 3.08 2.74
CA ARG A 15 14.14 3.37 1.81
C ARG A 15 13.63 3.75 0.43
N LYS A 16 12.68 3.00 -0.14
CA LYS A 16 12.09 3.32 -1.45
C LYS A 16 11.38 4.67 -1.43
N TRP A 17 10.73 5.05 -0.33
CA TRP A 17 10.11 6.36 -0.20
C TRP A 17 11.13 7.50 -0.22
N ALA A 18 12.21 7.35 0.55
CA ALA A 18 13.30 8.32 0.59
C ALA A 18 14.02 8.42 -0.78
N GLU A 19 14.39 7.29 -1.39
CA GLU A 19 15.10 7.24 -2.68
C GLU A 19 14.32 7.93 -3.82
N ASN A 20 12.99 7.87 -3.77
CA ASN A 20 12.11 8.43 -4.80
C ASN A 20 11.60 9.85 -4.46
N ASN A 21 12.04 10.45 -3.34
CA ASN A 21 11.52 11.70 -2.79
C ASN A 21 9.97 11.69 -2.74
N LEU A 22 9.40 10.58 -2.25
CA LEU A 22 7.94 10.40 -2.14
C LEU A 22 7.37 11.04 -0.88
N GLU A 23 8.19 11.33 0.13
CA GLU A 23 7.73 11.83 1.43
C GLU A 23 6.97 13.16 1.33
N GLU A 24 7.33 14.00 0.35
CA GLU A 24 6.66 15.29 0.10
C GLU A 24 5.32 15.14 -0.65
N GLU A 25 5.17 14.07 -1.44
CA GLU A 25 4.06 13.92 -2.39
C GLU A 25 3.05 12.85 -1.96
N ALA A 26 3.49 11.82 -1.25
CA ALA A 26 2.71 10.66 -0.84
C ALA A 26 3.16 10.19 0.55
N LYS A 27 2.36 10.49 1.56
CA LYS A 27 2.66 10.10 2.95
C LYS A 27 2.66 8.57 3.11
N LEU A 28 3.77 8.01 3.57
CA LEU A 28 3.84 6.61 4.05
C LEU A 28 3.45 6.55 5.52
N THR A 29 2.62 5.58 5.90
CA THR A 29 2.29 5.31 7.31
C THR A 29 2.22 3.81 7.52
N ILE A 30 3.05 3.31 8.43
CA ILE A 30 3.15 1.89 8.76
C ILE A 30 2.54 1.69 10.14
N SER A 31 1.57 0.78 10.26
CA SER A 31 0.87 0.50 11.50
C SER A 31 0.68 -1.01 11.71
N GLY A 32 0.60 -1.44 12.96
CA GLY A 32 0.45 -2.86 13.30
C GLY A 32 -0.93 -3.45 12.97
N CYS A 33 -1.97 -2.64 12.86
CA CYS A 33 -3.31 -3.09 12.46
C CYS A 33 -4.08 -1.96 11.77
N LEU A 34 -4.53 -2.22 10.54
CA LEU A 34 -5.44 -1.33 9.82
C LEU A 34 -6.91 -1.69 10.04
N GLY A 35 -7.21 -2.87 10.59
CA GLY A 35 -8.54 -3.30 11.01
C GLY A 35 -9.20 -4.46 10.24
N PRO A 36 -8.93 -4.76 8.95
CA PRO A 36 -9.45 -5.96 8.30
C PRO A 36 -8.75 -7.21 8.85
N CYS A 37 -9.24 -7.73 9.98
CA CYS A 37 -8.61 -8.88 10.64
C CYS A 37 -8.60 -10.16 9.77
N SER A 38 -9.43 -10.22 8.72
CA SER A 38 -9.50 -11.34 7.78
C SER A 38 -8.49 -11.25 6.62
N LYS A 39 -7.78 -10.13 6.47
CA LYS A 39 -6.77 -9.92 5.43
C LYS A 39 -5.42 -9.67 6.09
N ARG A 40 -4.39 -10.37 5.61
CA ARG A 40 -3.00 -10.09 5.98
C ARG A 40 -2.46 -8.94 5.15
N ASN A 41 -1.41 -8.26 5.63
CA ASN A 41 -0.63 -7.28 4.87
C ASN A 41 -1.53 -6.31 4.09
N VAL A 42 -2.35 -5.59 4.85
CA VAL A 42 -3.32 -4.64 4.31
C VAL A 42 -2.61 -3.35 3.98
N VAL A 43 -2.94 -2.77 2.83
CA VAL A 43 -2.56 -1.42 2.43
C VAL A 43 -3.82 -0.63 2.14
N LEU A 44 -3.88 0.59 2.68
CA LEU A 44 -4.89 1.57 2.33
C LEU A 44 -4.27 2.65 1.46
N LEU A 45 -4.78 2.79 0.25
CA LEU A 45 -4.44 3.90 -0.63
C LEU A 45 -5.49 4.98 -0.44
N LYS A 46 -5.04 6.18 -0.07
CA LYS A 46 -5.87 7.38 0.00
C LYS A 46 -5.53 8.27 -1.18
N SER A 47 -6.50 8.50 -2.03
CA SER A 47 -6.36 9.30 -3.25
C SER A 47 -7.52 10.29 -3.41
N GLU A 48 -7.43 11.18 -4.38
CA GLU A 48 -8.53 12.10 -4.72
C GLU A 48 -9.79 11.34 -5.20
N ASP A 49 -9.60 10.16 -5.79
CA ASP A 49 -10.68 9.27 -6.24
C ASP A 49 -11.30 8.45 -5.09
N GLY A 50 -10.74 8.56 -3.88
CA GLY A 50 -11.23 7.88 -2.68
C GLY A 50 -10.26 6.86 -2.10
N LEU A 51 -10.83 5.86 -1.43
CA LEU A 51 -10.11 4.83 -0.69
C LEU A 51 -10.03 3.54 -1.50
N THR A 52 -8.82 2.96 -1.62
CA THR A 52 -8.62 1.64 -2.19
C THR A 52 -7.93 0.73 -1.17
N TRP A 53 -8.55 -0.41 -0.90
CA TRP A 53 -8.05 -1.39 0.06
C TRP A 53 -7.40 -2.55 -0.68
N LEU A 54 -6.11 -2.79 -0.40
CA LEU A 54 -5.37 -3.93 -0.91
C LEU A 54 -5.08 -4.88 0.24
N GLY A 55 -5.27 -6.18 0.02
CA GLY A 55 -5.08 -7.18 1.06
C GLY A 55 -4.37 -8.41 0.51
N GLY A 56 -3.44 -8.93 1.30
CA GLY A 56 -2.72 -10.16 0.95
C GLY A 56 -1.41 -9.93 0.20
N LEU A 57 -0.86 -8.71 0.23
CA LEU A 57 0.47 -8.43 -0.31
C LEU A 57 1.49 -9.42 0.25
N SER A 58 2.33 -9.99 -0.61
CA SER A 58 3.23 -11.08 -0.28
C SER A 58 4.55 -10.91 -1.00
N GLY A 59 5.64 -10.86 -0.24
CA GLY A 59 6.98 -10.75 -0.79
C GLY A 59 7.30 -9.38 -1.36
N VAL A 60 8.59 -9.12 -1.56
CA VAL A 60 9.12 -7.78 -1.89
C VAL A 60 8.59 -7.21 -3.21
N GLN A 61 8.20 -8.04 -4.18
CA GLN A 61 7.75 -7.60 -5.50
C GLN A 61 6.41 -6.84 -5.46
N ASP A 62 5.50 -7.22 -4.55
CA ASP A 62 4.25 -6.50 -4.37
C ASP A 62 4.50 -5.10 -3.80
N TYR A 63 5.42 -5.00 -2.84
CA TYR A 63 5.83 -3.72 -2.25
C TYR A 63 6.63 -2.84 -3.22
N GLU A 64 7.44 -3.44 -4.08
CA GLU A 64 8.13 -2.71 -5.15
C GLU A 64 7.14 -2.18 -6.20
N SER A 65 6.15 -2.99 -6.57
CA SER A 65 5.06 -2.58 -7.48
C SER A 65 4.24 -1.44 -6.87
N LEU A 66 3.99 -1.51 -5.56
CA LEU A 66 3.30 -0.46 -4.81
C LEU A 66 4.09 0.85 -4.81
N ALA A 67 5.39 0.80 -4.47
CA ALA A 67 6.25 1.98 -4.46
C ALA A 67 6.37 2.61 -5.86
N SER A 68 6.52 1.78 -6.89
CA SER A 68 6.58 2.24 -8.29
C SER A 68 5.27 2.90 -8.72
N TRP A 69 4.13 2.31 -8.36
CA TRP A 69 2.83 2.93 -8.63
C TRP A 69 2.66 4.26 -7.88
N ALA A 70 3.05 4.34 -6.61
CA ALA A 70 2.98 5.57 -5.82
C ALA A 70 3.85 6.69 -6.42
N TYR A 71 5.03 6.35 -6.92
CA TYR A 71 5.90 7.26 -7.67
C TYR A 71 5.25 7.77 -8.95
N GLU A 72 4.70 6.88 -9.78
CA GLU A 72 4.03 7.31 -11.00
C GLU A 72 2.76 8.14 -10.68
N TYR A 73 2.03 7.78 -9.63
CA TYR A 73 0.83 8.50 -9.20
C TYR A 73 1.14 9.91 -8.71
N SER A 74 2.24 10.11 -7.97
CA SER A 74 2.62 11.44 -7.47
C SER A 74 3.10 12.37 -8.59
N ARG A 75 3.89 11.85 -9.54
CA ARG A 75 4.54 12.68 -10.57
C ARG A 75 3.69 12.98 -11.80
N ASN A 76 2.65 12.19 -12.06
CA ASN A 76 1.84 12.34 -13.26
C ASN A 76 0.55 13.14 -12.99
N VAL A 77 0.20 14.01 -13.94
CA VAL A 77 -1.11 14.69 -13.98
C VAL A 77 -2.22 13.68 -14.24
N VAL A 78 -1.99 12.75 -15.17
CA VAL A 78 -2.90 11.63 -15.41
C VAL A 78 -2.54 10.51 -14.46
N LYS A 79 -3.45 10.20 -13.53
CA LYS A 79 -3.20 9.20 -12.50
C LYS A 79 -3.19 7.78 -13.10
N PRO A 80 -2.11 7.01 -12.92
CA PRO A 80 -2.00 5.66 -13.44
C PRO A 80 -2.96 4.73 -12.68
N ARG A 81 -3.57 3.81 -13.41
CA ARG A 81 -4.29 2.69 -12.77
C ARG A 81 -3.31 1.83 -11.99
N LEU A 82 -3.81 1.16 -10.96
CA LEU A 82 -3.03 0.16 -10.24
C LEU A 82 -2.50 -0.91 -11.20
N PRO A 83 -1.27 -1.42 -11.02
CA PRO A 83 -0.79 -2.58 -11.76
C PRO A 83 -1.70 -3.80 -11.56
N GLN A 84 -1.83 -4.66 -12.57
CA GLN A 84 -2.75 -5.82 -12.53
C GLN A 84 -2.49 -6.76 -11.33
N GLY A 85 -1.23 -6.86 -10.87
CA GLY A 85 -0.89 -7.62 -9.66
C GLY A 85 -1.56 -7.06 -8.41
N LEU A 86 -1.54 -5.74 -8.24
CA LEU A 86 -2.17 -5.06 -7.10
C LEU A 86 -3.70 -5.01 -7.25
N GLN A 87 -4.23 -4.85 -8.46
CA GLN A 87 -5.69 -4.86 -8.68
C GLN A 87 -6.35 -6.16 -8.18
N LYS A 88 -5.67 -7.30 -8.33
CA LYS A 88 -6.16 -8.60 -7.84
C LYS A 88 -6.25 -8.69 -6.32
N LEU A 89 -5.57 -7.77 -5.62
CA LEU A 89 -5.55 -7.69 -4.16
C LEU A 89 -6.63 -6.72 -3.63
N GLU A 90 -7.31 -6.00 -4.52
CA GLU A 90 -8.40 -5.11 -4.14
C GLU A 90 -9.53 -5.88 -3.45
N PHE A 91 -10.06 -5.32 -2.37
CA PHE A 91 -11.23 -5.86 -1.69
C PHE A 91 -12.10 -4.73 -1.13
N GLU A 92 -13.38 -5.00 -0.95
CA GLU A 92 -14.29 -4.04 -0.33
C GLU A 92 -14.16 -4.08 1.19
N TRP A 93 -14.02 -2.91 1.82
CA TRP A 93 -14.11 -2.78 3.27
C TRP A 93 -14.87 -1.53 3.66
N GLU A 94 -15.96 -1.74 4.42
CA GLU A 94 -17.00 -0.74 4.70
C GLU A 94 -16.65 0.26 5.82
N ARG A 95 -15.38 0.36 6.24
CA ARG A 95 -14.99 1.36 7.24
C ARG A 95 -14.25 2.53 6.62
N ASP A 96 -14.77 3.73 6.86
CA ASP A 96 -13.99 4.96 6.77
C ASP A 96 -12.77 4.86 7.70
N TYR A 97 -11.58 4.92 7.11
CA TYR A 97 -10.34 4.90 7.87
C TYR A 97 -10.06 6.31 8.42
N ASP A 98 -10.74 6.62 9.52
CA ASP A 98 -10.59 7.82 10.30
C ASP A 98 -9.42 7.62 11.30
N GLN A 99 -8.21 8.04 10.92
CA GLN A 99 -7.13 8.18 11.90
C GLN A 99 -7.41 9.47 12.68
N HIS A 100 -8.05 9.32 13.84
CA HIS A 100 -8.08 10.36 14.88
C HIS A 100 -6.67 10.65 15.40
#